data_AF-A0AAD5QW51-F1
#
_entry.id   AF-A0AAD5QW51-F1
#
_cell.length_a   1.000
_cell.length_b   1.000
_cell.length_c   1.000
_cell.angle_alpha   90.00
_cell.angle_beta   90.00
_cell.angle_gamma   90.00
#
_symmetry.space_group_name_H-M   'P 1'
#
loop_
_entity.id
_entity.type
_entity.pdbx_description
1 polymer ?
#
loop_
_entity_poly.entity_id
_entity_poly.type
_entity_poly.pdbx_seq_one_letter_code
_entity_poly.pdbx_strand_id
1 'polypeptide(L)'
;MNAPLYQRLQALDTAVLKDNKRINAISIAPRATISTKEDVERLYQNALSAGEEGIVVKRKDVTYQPGTRMTKNGWFKLKAYLSDNELDVALVGIMPEKGKDGQIAYQLAVRDGDIYRTITTCSAGLSRLDRDYIYNLSSKSEGPLFEGISLRLSMSSLFVYLLQELGEPPPELWGWEITDKKGGFIRKEHWPVVEISAAGIRDGKFIDPVMRRIRYDKDVEEVDTMDTFREYEQVLTNSKLSNKSPTKQKPRKLTKRMIVEASAVPEVDPKCMRKDSSLDGQVVCVLYGTDERLRKRLMGILKTYGANVVANPVDNMSIVVATTEKHPKTKTQVEAGKATVLKAKWVLRCEEEGAVVPWTSDEIINEVEGGFTLS
;
A
#
# COMPACT_ATOMS: atom_id res chain seq x y z
N MET A 1 -31.50 -9.86 32.20
CA MET A 1 -30.90 -9.24 30.99
C MET A 1 -31.71 -8.05 30.44
N ASN A 2 -33.04 -8.02 30.62
CA ASN A 2 -33.92 -6.93 30.16
C ASN A 2 -33.89 -5.64 31.00
N ALA A 3 -32.89 -5.48 31.87
CA ALA A 3 -32.74 -4.28 32.69
C ALA A 3 -31.79 -3.27 32.01
N PRO A 4 -32.07 -1.96 32.10
CA PRO A 4 -31.15 -0.92 31.66
C PRO A 4 -29.76 -1.04 32.31
N LEU A 5 -28.73 -0.51 31.66
CA LEU A 5 -27.35 -0.60 32.15
C LEU A 5 -27.19 -0.04 33.58
N TYR A 6 -27.86 1.07 33.93
CA TYR A 6 -27.72 1.64 35.27
C TYR A 6 -28.16 0.68 36.40
N GLN A 7 -29.26 -0.06 36.21
CA GLN A 7 -29.73 -1.05 37.19
C GLN A 7 -28.76 -2.23 37.29
N ARG A 8 -28.20 -2.66 36.14
CA ARG A 8 -27.21 -3.74 36.11
C ARG A 8 -25.92 -3.36 36.82
N LEU A 9 -25.48 -2.11 36.72
CA LEU A 9 -24.32 -1.61 37.45
C LEU A 9 -24.59 -1.57 38.95
N GLN A 10 -25.77 -1.13 39.39
CA GLN A 10 -26.15 -1.17 40.80
C GLN A 10 -26.10 -2.60 41.36
N ALA A 11 -26.66 -3.57 40.64
CA ALA A 11 -26.60 -4.98 41.04
C ALA A 11 -25.16 -5.51 41.12
N LEU A 12 -24.30 -5.10 40.18
CA LEU A 12 -22.86 -5.47 40.18
C LEU A 12 -22.15 -4.91 41.41
N ASP A 13 -22.43 -3.66 41.78
CA ASP A 13 -21.83 -2.98 42.94
C ASP A 13 -22.29 -3.58 44.28
N THR A 14 -23.54 -4.04 44.37
CA THR A 14 -24.11 -4.52 45.63
C THR A 14 -23.93 -6.00 45.89
N ALA A 15 -23.68 -6.82 44.86
CA ALA A 15 -23.72 -8.27 44.98
C ALA A 15 -22.37 -8.97 44.72
N VAL A 16 -21.94 -9.03 43.46
CA VAL A 16 -21.02 -10.10 43.01
C VAL A 16 -19.57 -9.89 43.46
N LEU A 17 -19.14 -8.64 43.71
CA LEU A 17 -17.74 -8.31 44.00
C LEU A 17 -17.54 -7.29 45.13
N LYS A 18 -18.56 -7.08 45.97
CA LYS A 18 -18.56 -6.03 47.01
C LYS A 18 -17.34 -6.11 47.96
N ASP A 19 -16.95 -7.32 48.34
CA ASP A 19 -15.85 -7.58 49.28
C ASP A 19 -14.62 -8.21 48.59
N ASN A 20 -14.47 -8.01 47.27
CA ASN A 20 -13.39 -8.65 46.53
C ASN A 20 -12.01 -8.08 46.92
N LYS A 21 -11.18 -8.93 47.53
CA LYS A 21 -9.80 -8.62 47.91
C LYS A 21 -8.76 -9.05 46.87
N ARG A 22 -9.16 -9.79 45.82
CA ARG A 22 -8.27 -10.34 44.79
C ARG A 22 -8.38 -9.59 43.47
N ILE A 23 -8.03 -8.30 43.49
CA ILE A 23 -8.19 -7.41 42.33
C ILE A 23 -7.38 -7.86 41.09
N ASN A 24 -6.30 -8.61 41.30
CA ASN A 24 -5.46 -9.16 40.23
C ASN A 24 -6.10 -10.35 39.48
N ALA A 25 -7.14 -10.97 40.03
CA ALA A 25 -7.83 -12.11 39.42
C ALA A 25 -9.16 -11.69 38.78
N ILE A 26 -9.90 -10.82 39.45
CA ILE A 26 -11.17 -10.28 38.97
C ILE A 26 -11.32 -8.85 39.48
N SER A 27 -11.77 -7.94 38.62
CA SER A 27 -11.98 -6.55 38.98
C SER A 27 -13.17 -5.97 38.25
N ILE A 28 -13.77 -4.94 38.83
CA ILE A 28 -14.76 -4.11 38.14
C ILE A 28 -13.98 -3.05 37.36
N ALA A 29 -14.19 -2.98 36.05
CA ALA A 29 -13.57 -1.94 35.23
C ALA A 29 -13.89 -0.54 35.77
N PRO A 30 -12.89 0.36 35.90
CA PRO A 30 -13.11 1.75 36.26
C PRO A 30 -14.15 2.41 35.34
N ARG A 31 -15.02 3.25 35.92
CA ARG A 31 -16.08 3.92 35.17
C ARG A 31 -16.40 5.28 35.75
N ALA A 32 -16.81 6.20 34.88
CA ALA A 32 -17.32 7.51 35.25
C ALA A 32 -18.66 7.76 34.56
N THR A 33 -19.53 8.55 35.20
CA THR A 33 -20.74 9.07 34.57
C THR A 33 -20.43 10.47 34.06
N ILE A 34 -20.65 10.69 32.77
CA ILE A 34 -20.33 11.93 32.08
C ILE A 34 -21.52 12.36 31.22
N SER A 35 -21.57 13.64 30.87
CA SER A 35 -22.64 14.21 30.02
C SER A 35 -22.15 15.17 28.95
N THR A 36 -20.86 15.50 28.94
CA THR A 36 -20.26 16.47 28.02
C THR A 36 -19.22 15.82 27.10
N LYS A 37 -18.92 16.47 25.98
CA LYS A 37 -17.89 16.01 25.03
C LYS A 37 -16.50 16.15 25.65
N GLU A 38 -16.27 17.21 26.39
CA GLU A 38 -15.01 17.56 27.05
C GLU A 38 -14.61 16.48 28.07
N ASP A 39 -15.60 15.91 28.78
CA ASP A 39 -15.38 14.77 29.68
C ASP A 39 -14.96 13.51 28.92
N VAL A 40 -15.56 13.25 27.75
CA VAL A 40 -15.17 12.12 26.88
C VAL A 40 -13.72 12.29 26.42
N GLU A 41 -13.38 13.48 25.93
CA GLU A 41 -12.02 13.79 25.46
C GLU A 41 -11.00 13.65 26.58
N ARG A 42 -11.28 14.18 27.77
CA ARG A 42 -10.40 14.05 28.94
C ARG A 42 -10.18 12.59 29.35
N LEU A 43 -11.25 11.80 29.49
CA LEU A 43 -11.14 10.38 29.86
C LEU A 43 -10.42 9.56 28.79
N TYR A 44 -10.64 9.90 27.51
CA TYR A 44 -9.93 9.29 26.41
C TYR A 44 -8.43 9.58 26.47
N GLN A 45 -8.02 10.83 26.68
CA GLN A 45 -6.61 11.18 26.85
C GLN A 45 -5.96 10.48 28.06
N ASN A 46 -6.67 10.41 29.19
CA ASN A 46 -6.17 9.70 30.37
C ASN A 46 -5.93 8.21 30.09
N ALA A 47 -6.84 7.55 29.35
CA ALA A 47 -6.69 6.16 28.96
C ALA A 47 -5.47 5.95 28.06
N LEU A 48 -5.29 6.80 27.04
CA LEU A 48 -4.13 6.73 26.15
C LEU A 48 -2.81 6.98 26.89
N SER A 49 -2.77 7.98 27.78
CA SER A 49 -1.59 8.28 28.61
C SER A 49 -1.24 7.16 29.59
N ALA A 50 -2.22 6.31 29.94
CA ALA A 50 -2.01 5.11 30.73
C ALA A 50 -1.63 3.87 29.89
N GLY A 51 -1.45 4.02 28.57
CA GLY A 51 -1.14 2.92 27.65
C GLY A 51 -2.34 2.04 27.30
N GLU A 52 -3.58 2.48 27.55
CA GLU A 52 -4.78 1.74 27.16
C GLU A 52 -5.14 1.99 25.68
N GLU A 53 -5.86 1.05 25.06
CA GLU A 53 -6.30 1.15 23.64
C GLU A 53 -7.26 2.34 23.38
N GLY A 54 -7.95 2.79 24.43
CA GLY A 54 -8.95 3.84 24.41
C GLY A 54 -10.10 3.55 25.37
N ILE A 55 -11.28 4.12 25.12
CA ILE A 55 -12.43 4.03 26.06
C ILE A 55 -13.67 3.41 25.42
N VAL A 56 -14.58 2.93 26.27
CA VAL A 56 -15.92 2.48 25.88
C VAL A 56 -16.98 3.39 26.50
N VAL A 57 -17.72 4.09 25.65
CA VAL A 57 -18.85 4.94 26.06
C VAL A 57 -20.14 4.16 25.94
N LYS A 58 -20.92 4.07 27.02
CA LYS A 58 -22.17 3.29 27.06
C LYS A 58 -23.32 4.17 27.51
N ARG A 59 -24.42 4.15 26.75
CA ARG A 59 -25.71 4.70 27.19
C ARG A 59 -26.20 3.94 28.42
N LYS A 60 -26.71 4.67 29.42
CA LYS A 60 -27.17 4.07 30.69
C LYS A 60 -28.57 3.47 30.61
N ASP A 61 -29.39 3.99 29.71
CA ASP A 61 -30.81 3.67 29.54
C ASP A 61 -31.05 2.45 28.64
N VAL A 62 -30.00 1.84 28.07
CA VAL A 62 -30.12 0.70 27.15
C VAL A 62 -30.03 -0.66 27.85
N THR A 63 -30.85 -1.60 27.40
CA THR A 63 -30.80 -3.02 27.79
C THR A 63 -29.67 -3.75 27.07
N TYR A 64 -29.24 -4.90 27.61
CA TYR A 64 -28.24 -5.72 26.94
C TYR A 64 -28.87 -6.50 25.79
N GLN A 65 -28.27 -6.41 24.59
CA GLN A 65 -28.76 -7.06 23.38
C GLN A 65 -27.66 -7.94 22.77
N PRO A 66 -27.64 -9.26 23.07
CA PRO A 66 -26.71 -10.20 22.46
C PRO A 66 -26.78 -10.16 20.92
N GLY A 67 -25.64 -10.37 20.25
CA GLY A 67 -25.57 -10.43 18.78
C GLY A 67 -25.69 -9.10 18.04
N THR A 68 -25.87 -7.97 18.74
CA THR A 68 -26.09 -6.66 18.10
C THR A 68 -24.83 -5.77 18.15
N ARG A 69 -24.39 -5.25 16.98
CA ARG A 69 -23.32 -4.23 16.85
C ARG A 69 -23.90 -2.89 16.34
N MET A 70 -23.31 -1.77 16.77
CA MET A 70 -23.65 -0.36 16.44
C MET A 70 -24.98 0.20 17.01
N THR A 71 -25.15 1.53 16.89
CA THR A 71 -26.07 2.53 17.51
C THR A 71 -27.27 2.03 18.32
N LYS A 72 -27.96 0.97 17.89
CA LYS A 72 -29.09 0.34 18.60
C LYS A 72 -28.71 -0.21 19.97
N ASN A 73 -27.46 -0.68 20.16
CA ASN A 73 -27.00 -1.22 21.44
C ASN A 73 -26.48 -0.13 22.42
N GLY A 74 -26.33 1.12 21.96
CA GLY A 74 -25.86 2.25 22.76
C GLY A 74 -24.41 2.17 23.26
N TRP A 75 -23.57 1.30 22.71
CA TRP A 75 -22.18 1.09 23.14
C TRP A 75 -21.20 1.48 22.03
N PHE A 76 -20.29 2.41 22.34
CA PHE A 76 -19.34 2.99 21.41
C PHE A 76 -17.91 2.76 21.90
N LYS A 77 -17.01 2.39 21.00
CA LYS A 77 -15.58 2.21 21.30
C LYS A 77 -14.83 3.34 20.62
N LEU A 78 -14.00 4.06 21.37
CA LEU A 78 -13.17 5.15 20.89
C LEU A 78 -11.72 4.73 21.07
N LYS A 79 -10.94 4.68 19.98
CA LYS A 79 -9.59 4.07 19.95
C LYS A 79 -8.64 4.88 19.06
N ALA A 80 -7.36 4.97 19.43
CA ALA A 80 -6.39 5.86 18.78
C ALA A 80 -6.10 5.54 17.31
N TYR A 81 -5.95 4.25 16.97
CA TYR A 81 -5.67 3.82 15.59
C TYR A 81 -6.85 3.94 14.62
N LEU A 82 -8.01 4.40 15.11
CA LEU A 82 -9.15 4.76 14.27
C LEU A 82 -9.10 6.24 13.84
N SER A 83 -8.04 6.97 14.22
CA SER A 83 -7.74 8.33 13.76
C SER A 83 -6.62 8.35 12.71
N ASP A 84 -6.18 9.54 12.28
CA ASP A 84 -5.24 9.78 11.17
C ASP A 84 -3.78 9.39 11.55
N ASN A 85 -3.57 8.21 12.16
CA ASN A 85 -2.28 7.65 12.61
C ASN A 85 -1.87 6.46 11.74
N GLU A 86 -1.50 6.77 10.51
CA GLU A 86 -1.13 5.81 9.50
C GLU A 86 0.39 5.83 9.29
N LEU A 87 0.94 4.68 8.90
CA LEU A 87 2.30 4.54 8.43
C LEU A 87 2.28 4.06 6.99
N ASP A 88 3.24 4.49 6.20
CA ASP A 88 3.47 3.99 4.84
C ASP A 88 4.57 2.93 4.89
N VAL A 89 4.25 1.69 4.53
CA VAL A 89 5.15 0.54 4.63
C VAL A 89 5.27 -0.19 3.29
N ALA A 90 6.39 -0.86 3.05
CA ALA A 90 6.59 -1.68 1.87
C ALA A 90 5.91 -3.04 2.03
N LEU A 91 5.19 -3.50 1.01
CA LEU A 91 4.68 -4.86 0.93
C LEU A 91 5.68 -5.73 0.14
N VAL A 92 6.34 -6.63 0.85
CA VAL A 92 7.58 -7.27 0.37
C VAL A 92 7.43 -8.77 0.08
N GLY A 93 6.30 -9.36 0.47
CA GLY A 93 6.08 -10.79 0.30
C GLY A 93 4.63 -11.19 0.40
N ILE A 94 4.32 -12.34 -0.18
CA ILE A 94 2.99 -12.96 -0.20
C ILE A 94 3.07 -14.28 0.55
N MET A 95 2.14 -14.50 1.48
CA MET A 95 2.01 -15.73 2.25
C MET A 95 0.58 -16.25 2.13
N PRO A 96 0.31 -17.15 1.18
CA PRO A 96 -0.97 -17.83 1.11
C PRO A 96 -1.26 -18.58 2.41
N GLU A 97 -2.54 -18.72 2.76
CA GLU A 97 -3.02 -19.55 3.87
C GLU A 97 -2.56 -19.18 5.29
N LYS A 98 -1.74 -18.12 5.47
CA LYS A 98 -1.34 -17.60 6.79
C LYS A 98 -2.28 -16.56 7.40
N GLY A 99 -3.24 -16.05 6.64
CA GLY A 99 -4.31 -15.18 7.13
C GLY A 99 -5.45 -15.96 7.78
N LYS A 100 -6.41 -15.24 8.39
CA LYS A 100 -7.62 -15.85 8.96
C LYS A 100 -8.40 -16.59 7.87
N ASP A 101 -8.86 -17.81 8.18
CA ASP A 101 -9.64 -18.66 7.28
C ASP A 101 -8.95 -18.96 5.93
N GLY A 102 -7.62 -19.11 5.95
CA GLY A 102 -6.83 -19.41 4.75
C GLY A 102 -6.61 -18.21 3.82
N GLN A 103 -6.93 -16.99 4.27
CA GLN A 103 -6.65 -15.79 3.50
C GLN A 103 -5.16 -15.59 3.26
N ILE A 104 -4.83 -14.91 2.16
CA ILE A 104 -3.47 -14.46 1.88
C ILE A 104 -3.09 -13.39 2.91
N ALA A 105 -1.94 -13.56 3.54
CA ALA A 105 -1.28 -12.54 4.34
C ALA A 105 -0.09 -11.97 3.55
N TYR A 106 0.24 -10.72 3.85
CA TYR A 106 1.33 -10.01 3.20
C TYR A 106 2.39 -9.65 4.22
N GLN A 107 3.65 -9.85 3.87
CA GLN A 107 4.77 -9.41 4.69
C GLN A 107 5.02 -7.92 4.46
N LEU A 108 5.17 -7.16 5.54
CA LEU A 108 5.39 -5.73 5.52
C LEU A 108 6.78 -5.38 6.07
N ALA A 109 7.39 -4.33 5.53
CA ALA A 109 8.71 -3.83 5.93
C ALA A 109 8.76 -2.30 5.96
N VAL A 110 9.66 -1.78 6.78
CA VAL A 110 10.00 -0.34 6.90
C VAL A 110 11.46 -0.13 6.55
N ARG A 111 11.85 1.11 6.26
CA ARG A 111 13.23 1.44 5.91
C ARG A 111 14.12 1.51 7.15
N ASP A 112 15.29 0.88 7.12
CA ASP A 112 16.27 0.84 8.21
C ASP A 112 17.65 1.19 7.63
N GLY A 113 17.93 2.48 7.47
CA GLY A 113 19.09 2.95 6.71
C GLY A 113 18.95 2.64 5.21
N ASP A 114 19.88 1.85 4.68
CA ASP A 114 19.94 1.41 3.27
C ASP A 114 19.23 0.06 3.03
N ILE A 115 18.76 -0.58 4.10
CA ILE A 115 18.01 -1.85 4.04
C ILE A 115 16.54 -1.64 4.39
N TYR A 116 15.74 -2.69 4.20
CA TYR A 116 14.35 -2.77 4.59
C TYR A 116 14.18 -3.88 5.63
N ARG A 117 13.64 -3.54 6.79
CA ARG A 117 13.40 -4.51 7.87
C ARG A 117 11.93 -4.86 7.97
N THR A 118 11.66 -6.15 7.92
CA THR A 118 10.32 -6.70 8.10
C THR A 118 9.80 -6.46 9.52
N ILE A 119 8.51 -6.11 9.63
CA ILE A 119 7.89 -5.73 10.91
C ILE A 119 6.69 -6.58 11.28
N THR A 120 5.82 -6.93 10.32
CA THR A 120 4.63 -7.72 10.61
C THR A 120 4.04 -8.32 9.35
N THR A 121 3.03 -9.16 9.56
CA THR A 121 2.23 -9.77 8.50
C THR A 121 0.80 -9.27 8.62
N CYS A 122 0.16 -8.91 7.51
CA CYS A 122 -1.21 -8.42 7.51
C CYS A 122 -2.05 -9.06 6.40
N SER A 123 -3.29 -9.46 6.70
CA SER A 123 -4.27 -9.96 5.72
C SER A 123 -5.51 -9.07 5.62
N ALA A 124 -5.63 -8.04 6.46
CA ALA A 124 -6.83 -7.25 6.62
C ALA A 124 -6.76 -5.91 5.87
N GLY A 125 -7.91 -5.47 5.38
CA GLY A 125 -8.15 -4.09 4.93
C GLY A 125 -8.13 -3.88 3.41
N LEU A 126 -7.28 -4.58 2.67
CA LEU A 126 -7.25 -4.49 1.20
C LEU A 126 -8.51 -5.05 0.54
N SER A 127 -8.99 -4.36 -0.50
CA SER A 127 -10.09 -4.84 -1.32
C SER A 127 -9.69 -6.07 -2.13
N ARG A 128 -10.66 -6.77 -2.73
CA ARG A 128 -10.35 -7.87 -3.66
C ARG A 128 -9.51 -7.38 -4.84
N LEU A 129 -9.80 -6.17 -5.33
CA LEU A 129 -9.11 -5.59 -6.49
C LEU A 129 -7.65 -5.25 -6.18
N ASP A 130 -7.38 -4.73 -4.99
CA ASP A 130 -6.00 -4.47 -4.55
C ASP A 130 -5.21 -5.78 -4.45
N ARG A 131 -5.84 -6.84 -3.94
CA ARG A 131 -5.23 -8.17 -3.85
C ARG A 131 -4.96 -8.77 -5.22
N ASP A 132 -5.91 -8.67 -6.15
CA ASP A 132 -5.75 -9.13 -7.53
C ASP A 132 -4.64 -8.32 -8.24
N TYR A 133 -4.54 -7.00 -7.98
CA TYR A 133 -3.46 -6.16 -8.49
C TYR A 133 -2.08 -6.62 -7.98
N ILE A 134 -1.93 -6.80 -6.67
CA ILE A 134 -0.69 -7.28 -6.05
C ILE A 134 -0.31 -8.65 -6.64
N TYR A 135 -1.27 -9.58 -6.73
CA TYR A 135 -1.03 -10.90 -7.31
C TYR A 135 -0.55 -10.81 -8.76
N ASN A 136 -1.24 -10.04 -9.61
CA ASN A 136 -0.86 -9.85 -11.01
C ASN A 136 0.49 -9.13 -11.17
N LEU A 137 0.82 -8.19 -10.29
CA LEU A 137 2.11 -7.50 -10.29
C LEU A 137 3.22 -8.51 -9.96
N SER A 138 3.01 -9.34 -8.94
CA SER A 138 3.95 -10.38 -8.55
C SER A 138 4.09 -11.51 -9.58
N SER A 139 3.07 -11.77 -10.42
CA SER A 139 3.08 -12.89 -11.37
C SER A 139 3.60 -12.55 -12.77
N LYS A 140 3.83 -11.27 -13.11
CA LYS A 140 4.15 -10.81 -14.48
C LYS A 140 5.62 -10.97 -14.89
N SER A 141 6.50 -11.35 -13.97
CA SER A 141 7.91 -11.63 -14.22
C SER A 141 8.25 -12.95 -13.55
N GLU A 142 8.09 -14.06 -14.29
CA GLU A 142 8.31 -15.45 -13.82
C GLU A 142 7.78 -15.70 -12.39
N GLY A 143 6.45 -15.64 -12.23
CA GLY A 143 5.74 -16.16 -11.06
C GLY A 143 5.91 -15.37 -9.73
N PRO A 144 4.90 -15.41 -8.84
CA PRO A 144 4.95 -14.70 -7.54
C PRO A 144 5.83 -15.40 -6.48
N LEU A 145 6.50 -16.48 -6.85
CA LEU A 145 7.34 -17.31 -6.02
C LEU A 145 8.66 -17.45 -6.76
N PHE A 146 9.74 -17.08 -6.11
CA PHE A 146 11.08 -17.26 -6.62
C PHE A 146 11.31 -18.77 -6.78
N GLU A 147 11.11 -19.33 -7.99
CA GLU A 147 11.52 -20.69 -8.35
C GLU A 147 13.05 -20.67 -8.55
N GLY A 148 13.79 -20.70 -7.45
CA GLY A 148 15.25 -20.74 -7.45
C GLY A 148 15.75 -22.03 -6.82
N ILE A 149 16.43 -22.88 -7.60
CA ILE A 149 17.23 -23.99 -7.08
C ILE A 149 18.49 -23.39 -6.44
N SER A 150 18.63 -23.44 -5.12
CA SER A 150 19.91 -23.15 -4.44
C SER A 150 20.56 -24.45 -3.98
N LEU A 151 21.81 -24.69 -4.40
CA LEU A 151 22.64 -25.81 -3.96
C LEU A 151 23.47 -25.35 -2.77
N ARG A 152 22.99 -25.57 -1.54
CA ARG A 152 23.83 -25.41 -0.35
C ARG A 152 24.54 -26.70 0.01
N LEU A 153 25.86 -26.72 -0.21
CA LEU A 153 26.75 -27.74 0.35
C LEU A 153 26.86 -27.53 1.87
N SER A 154 26.19 -28.38 2.65
CA SER A 154 26.49 -28.53 4.07
C SER A 154 27.72 -29.41 4.24
N MET A 155 28.79 -28.84 4.80
CA MET A 155 30.08 -29.50 5.04
C MET A 155 30.09 -30.40 6.28
N SER A 156 29.00 -31.13 6.57
CA SER A 156 28.98 -31.99 7.76
C SER A 156 28.33 -33.37 7.64
N SER A 157 27.69 -33.74 6.53
CA SER A 157 27.35 -35.16 6.29
C SER A 157 26.85 -35.40 4.87
N LEU A 158 27.24 -36.56 4.35
CA LEU A 158 27.07 -37.08 2.99
C LEU A 158 25.60 -37.45 2.67
N PHE A 159 24.66 -36.51 2.83
CA PHE A 159 23.26 -36.71 2.45
C PHE A 159 22.73 -35.44 1.75
N VAL A 160 22.58 -35.52 0.43
CA VAL A 160 21.91 -34.49 -0.38
C VAL A 160 20.41 -34.79 -0.32
N TYR A 161 19.68 -34.09 0.55
CA TYR A 161 18.22 -34.05 0.49
C TYR A 161 17.80 -32.98 -0.52
N LEU A 162 16.97 -33.36 -1.51
CA LEU A 162 16.34 -32.43 -2.43
C LEU A 162 15.22 -31.67 -1.69
N LEU A 163 15.56 -30.56 -1.05
CA LEU A 163 14.57 -29.64 -0.49
C LEU A 163 14.11 -28.69 -1.60
N GLN A 164 12.81 -28.63 -1.82
CA GLN A 164 12.18 -27.61 -2.66
C GLN A 164 12.37 -26.26 -1.97
N GLU A 165 13.37 -25.50 -2.41
CA GLU A 165 13.79 -24.26 -1.77
C GLU A 165 12.93 -23.06 -2.21
N LEU A 166 12.51 -22.29 -1.21
CA LEU A 166 11.93 -20.97 -1.35
C LEU A 166 13.05 -20.05 -1.85
N GLY A 167 12.87 -19.34 -2.97
CA GLY A 167 13.98 -18.52 -3.46
C GLY A 167 14.34 -17.37 -2.52
N GLU A 168 15.56 -16.86 -2.72
CA GLU A 168 16.27 -16.04 -1.75
C GLU A 168 15.62 -14.66 -1.56
N PRO A 169 15.64 -14.10 -0.32
CA PRO A 169 15.19 -12.74 -0.08
C PRO A 169 16.00 -11.75 -0.92
N PRO A 170 15.40 -10.64 -1.39
CA PRO A 170 16.17 -9.52 -1.91
C PRO A 170 17.28 -9.14 -0.91
N PRO A 171 18.52 -8.84 -1.36
CA PRO A 171 19.66 -8.62 -0.46
C PRO A 171 19.44 -7.43 0.49
N GLU A 172 18.57 -6.49 0.11
CA GLU A 172 18.19 -5.35 0.95
C GLU A 172 17.08 -5.68 1.95
N LEU A 173 16.45 -6.86 1.89
CA LEU A 173 15.36 -7.25 2.80
C LEU A 173 15.86 -8.11 3.96
N TRP A 174 15.60 -7.65 5.19
CA TRP A 174 16.09 -8.28 6.41
C TRP A 174 14.97 -8.58 7.43
N GLY A 175 15.22 -9.55 8.31
CA GLY A 175 14.39 -9.85 9.48
C GLY A 175 13.30 -10.90 9.28
N TRP A 176 13.22 -11.53 8.10
CA TRP A 176 12.20 -12.55 7.82
C TRP A 176 12.78 -13.81 7.17
N GLU A 177 12.38 -14.96 7.70
CA GLU A 177 12.59 -16.28 7.10
C GLU A 177 11.24 -16.79 6.58
N ILE A 178 11.17 -17.12 5.29
CA ILE A 178 10.00 -17.82 4.76
C ILE A 178 10.07 -19.26 5.25
N THR A 179 9.15 -19.61 6.14
CA THR A 179 9.01 -20.99 6.64
C THR A 179 7.98 -21.80 5.84
N ASP A 180 7.21 -21.16 4.97
CA ASP A 180 6.08 -21.77 4.27
C ASP A 180 6.35 -21.84 2.77
N LYS A 181 6.35 -23.08 2.24
CA LYS A 181 6.62 -23.41 0.83
C LYS A 181 5.65 -22.78 -0.16
N LYS A 182 4.48 -22.30 0.29
CA LYS A 182 3.47 -21.69 -0.58
C LYS A 182 3.64 -20.17 -0.74
N GLY A 183 4.45 -19.53 0.12
CA GLY A 183 4.70 -18.09 0.10
C GLY A 183 6.02 -17.71 -0.58
N GLY A 184 6.21 -16.43 -0.86
CA GLY A 184 7.40 -15.94 -1.57
C GLY A 184 7.63 -14.44 -1.40
N PHE A 185 8.85 -14.02 -1.74
CA PHE A 185 9.22 -12.62 -1.81
C PHE A 185 8.74 -11.99 -3.12
N ILE A 186 8.34 -10.72 -3.05
CA ILE A 186 8.15 -9.89 -4.23
C ILE A 186 9.51 -9.27 -4.56
N ARG A 187 9.83 -9.12 -5.85
CA ARG A 187 11.05 -8.39 -6.26
C ARG A 187 10.95 -6.93 -5.84
N LYS A 188 12.07 -6.31 -5.46
CA LYS A 188 12.11 -4.95 -4.91
C LYS A 188 11.46 -3.93 -5.86
N GLU A 189 11.71 -4.07 -7.16
CA GLU A 189 11.15 -3.20 -8.21
C GLU A 189 9.60 -3.24 -8.28
N HIS A 190 8.98 -4.21 -7.63
CA HIS A 190 7.54 -4.45 -7.63
C HIS A 190 6.91 -4.31 -6.24
N TRP A 191 7.65 -3.86 -5.22
CA TRP A 191 7.11 -3.62 -3.89
C TRP A 191 6.11 -2.45 -3.91
N PRO A 192 4.83 -2.69 -3.62
CA PRO A 192 3.88 -1.59 -3.44
C PRO A 192 4.06 -0.95 -2.06
N VAL A 193 3.90 0.37 -2.00
CA VAL A 193 3.74 1.11 -0.75
C VAL A 193 2.28 1.00 -0.29
N VAL A 194 2.08 0.67 0.98
CA VAL A 194 0.77 0.49 1.58
C VAL A 194 0.65 1.34 2.83
N GLU A 195 -0.42 2.13 2.89
CA GLU A 195 -0.80 2.88 4.08
C GLU A 195 -1.46 1.93 5.08
N ILE A 196 -0.96 1.87 6.31
CA ILE A 196 -1.37 0.93 7.36
C ILE A 196 -1.66 1.65 8.67
N SER A 197 -2.64 1.15 9.41
CA SER A 197 -2.86 1.52 10.82
C SER A 197 -2.84 0.28 11.69
N ALA A 198 -2.42 0.41 12.95
CA ALA A 198 -2.39 -0.69 13.91
C ALA A 198 -2.77 -0.21 15.31
N ALA A 199 -3.24 -1.13 16.16
CA ALA A 199 -3.66 -0.79 17.52
C ALA A 199 -2.51 -0.43 18.46
N GLY A 200 -1.28 -0.77 18.11
CA GLY A 200 -0.06 -0.56 18.89
C GLY A 200 1.07 -1.46 18.37
N ILE A 201 2.18 -1.51 19.12
CA ILE A 201 3.32 -2.37 18.81
C ILE A 201 3.63 -3.25 20.01
N ARG A 202 3.75 -4.56 19.79
CA ARG A 202 4.19 -5.50 20.82
C ARG A 202 5.23 -6.44 20.27
N ASP A 203 6.31 -6.61 21.01
CA ASP A 203 7.45 -7.46 20.62
C ASP A 203 7.98 -7.14 19.21
N GLY A 204 8.02 -5.84 18.87
CA GLY A 204 8.48 -5.35 17.56
C GLY A 204 7.51 -5.59 16.39
N LYS A 205 6.25 -5.93 16.66
CA LYS A 205 5.22 -6.20 15.63
C LYS A 205 3.96 -5.38 15.87
N PHE A 206 3.30 -4.96 14.80
CA PHE A 206 1.98 -4.34 14.93
C PHE A 206 0.95 -5.29 15.55
N ILE A 207 0.09 -4.72 16.40
CA ILE A 207 -1.11 -5.37 16.93
C ILE A 207 -2.31 -4.98 16.07
N ASP A 208 -3.10 -5.97 15.65
CA ASP A 208 -4.28 -5.77 14.78
C ASP A 208 -4.05 -4.82 13.58
N PRO A 209 -2.99 -5.03 12.78
CA PRO A 209 -2.71 -4.20 11.61
C PRO A 209 -3.83 -4.28 10.57
N VAL A 210 -4.18 -3.13 9.99
CA VAL A 210 -5.16 -3.00 8.89
C VAL A 210 -4.58 -2.12 7.80
N MET A 211 -4.39 -2.68 6.61
CA MET A 211 -4.01 -1.94 5.41
C MET A 211 -5.18 -1.07 4.94
N ARG A 212 -4.96 0.22 4.76
CA ARG A 212 -5.99 1.20 4.38
C ARG A 212 -6.12 1.31 2.86
N ARG A 213 -4.98 1.45 2.17
CA ARG A 213 -4.90 1.56 0.70
C ARG A 213 -3.48 1.37 0.21
N ILE A 214 -3.36 1.05 -1.08
CA ILE A 214 -2.09 1.14 -1.81
C ILE A 214 -1.82 2.62 -2.14
N ARG A 215 -0.59 3.08 -1.89
CA ARG A 215 -0.12 4.44 -2.15
C ARG A 215 0.62 4.48 -3.49
N TYR A 216 -0.15 4.68 -4.56
CA TYR A 216 0.39 4.81 -5.92
C TYR A 216 1.20 6.11 -6.12
N ASP A 217 1.10 7.04 -5.17
CA ASP A 217 1.77 8.34 -5.15
C ASP A 217 3.15 8.31 -4.48
N LYS A 218 3.59 7.15 -3.97
CA LYS A 218 4.85 6.99 -3.24
C LYS A 218 5.71 5.87 -3.82
N ASP A 219 7.00 6.13 -3.87
CA ASP A 219 8.03 5.14 -4.16
C ASP A 219 8.44 4.38 -2.88
N VAL A 220 9.04 3.20 -3.05
CA VAL A 220 9.37 2.33 -1.93
C VAL A 220 10.45 2.92 -1.01
N GLU A 221 11.28 3.81 -1.54
CA GLU A 221 12.26 4.58 -0.78
C GLU A 221 11.60 5.61 0.16
N GLU A 222 10.34 5.96 -0.07
CA GLU A 222 9.55 6.93 0.71
C GLU A 222 8.70 6.29 1.82
N VAL A 223 8.87 4.98 2.08
CA VAL A 223 8.26 4.31 3.22
C VAL A 223 8.84 4.83 4.54
N ASP A 224 8.05 4.73 5.60
CA ASP A 224 8.46 5.15 6.93
C ASP A 224 9.65 4.33 7.43
N THR A 225 10.39 4.93 8.36
CA THR A 225 11.61 4.34 8.88
C THR A 225 11.35 3.45 10.10
N MET A 226 12.35 2.64 10.46
CA MET A 226 12.35 1.87 11.70
C MET A 226 12.21 2.76 12.95
N ASP A 227 12.74 3.99 12.92
CA ASP A 227 12.58 4.93 14.03
C ASP A 227 11.15 5.43 14.13
N THR A 228 10.52 5.81 13.00
CA THR A 228 9.10 6.16 12.95
C THR A 228 8.22 5.00 13.43
N PHE A 229 8.56 3.76 13.06
CA PHE A 229 7.88 2.57 13.55
C PHE A 229 8.02 2.44 15.08
N ARG A 230 9.22 2.59 15.66
CA ARG A 230 9.43 2.52 17.12
C ARG A 230 8.67 3.61 17.88
N GLU A 231 8.51 4.78 17.28
CA GLU A 231 7.78 5.92 17.87
C GLU A 231 6.26 5.82 17.71
N TYR A 232 5.74 4.83 16.98
CA TYR A 232 4.31 4.72 16.66
C TYR A 232 3.41 4.68 17.91
N GLU A 233 3.82 3.98 18.98
CA GLU A 233 3.05 3.95 20.23
C GLU A 233 2.95 5.33 20.90
N GLN A 234 4.01 6.13 20.80
CA GLN A 234 4.00 7.49 21.32
C GLN A 234 3.04 8.38 20.50
N VAL A 235 2.97 8.17 19.18
CA VAL A 235 1.97 8.83 18.32
C VAL A 235 0.55 8.46 18.74
N LEU A 236 0.29 7.17 18.97
CA LEU A 236 -1.02 6.71 19.46
C LEU A 236 -1.38 7.30 20.82
N THR A 237 -0.41 7.42 21.73
CA THR A 237 -0.61 8.01 23.08
C THR A 237 -1.04 9.48 22.99
N ASN A 238 -0.47 10.23 22.04
CA ASN A 238 -0.73 11.67 21.86
C ASN A 238 -1.96 11.96 20.97
N SER A 239 -2.69 10.93 20.56
CA SER A 239 -3.79 11.04 19.61
C SER A 239 -5.04 11.69 20.20
N LYS A 240 -5.68 12.57 19.44
CA LYS A 240 -6.94 13.22 19.84
C LYS A 240 -8.15 12.55 19.19
N LEU A 241 -9.31 12.68 19.83
CA LEU A 241 -10.56 12.26 19.19
C LEU A 241 -10.77 13.11 17.94
N SER A 242 -10.96 12.44 16.80
CA SER A 242 -11.24 13.13 15.54
C SER A 242 -12.62 13.79 15.60
N ASN A 243 -12.70 15.04 15.14
CA ASN A 243 -13.97 15.72 14.90
C ASN A 243 -14.66 15.22 13.62
N LYS A 244 -13.95 14.46 12.78
CA LYS A 244 -14.54 13.82 11.59
C LYS A 244 -15.33 12.61 12.09
N SER A 245 -16.65 12.62 11.91
CA SER A 245 -17.44 11.39 12.02
C SER A 245 -16.84 10.33 11.10
N PRO A 246 -16.79 9.04 11.49
CA PRO A 246 -16.32 7.97 10.61
C PRO A 246 -17.32 7.83 9.46
N THR A 247 -17.21 8.69 8.45
CA THR A 247 -17.82 8.49 7.16
C THR A 247 -17.33 7.12 6.74
N LYS A 248 -18.25 6.16 6.57
CA LYS A 248 -17.95 4.96 5.81
C LYS A 248 -17.36 5.45 4.49
N GLN A 249 -16.03 5.46 4.37
CA GLN A 249 -15.41 5.63 3.08
C GLN A 249 -15.98 4.47 2.27
N LYS A 250 -16.89 4.78 1.34
CA LYS A 250 -17.43 3.76 0.47
C LYS A 250 -16.20 3.18 -0.22
N PRO A 251 -15.95 1.85 -0.14
CA PRO A 251 -14.85 1.26 -0.86
C PRO A 251 -14.96 1.75 -2.30
N ARG A 252 -13.88 2.39 -2.78
CA ARG A 252 -13.84 2.97 -4.12
C ARG A 252 -14.21 1.84 -5.07
N LYS A 253 -15.37 1.93 -5.71
CA LYS A 253 -15.77 0.95 -6.73
C LYS A 253 -14.86 1.17 -7.93
N LEU A 254 -13.70 0.54 -7.93
CA LEU A 254 -12.86 0.41 -9.10
C LEU A 254 -13.66 -0.44 -10.09
N THR A 255 -14.30 0.25 -11.04
CA THR A 255 -14.99 -0.40 -12.15
C THR A 255 -13.95 -0.95 -13.11
N LYS A 256 -14.27 -2.02 -13.87
CA LYS A 256 -13.42 -2.54 -14.96
C LYS A 256 -12.91 -1.42 -15.89
N ARG A 257 -13.69 -0.34 -16.04
CA ARG A 257 -13.30 0.90 -16.73
C ARG A 257 -12.05 1.54 -16.17
N MET A 258 -11.91 1.70 -14.85
CA MET A 258 -10.77 2.42 -14.24
C MET A 258 -9.42 1.70 -14.38
N ILE A 259 -9.42 0.36 -14.45
CA ILE A 259 -8.21 -0.44 -14.73
C ILE A 259 -7.79 -0.26 -16.19
N VAL A 260 -8.77 -0.19 -17.10
CA VAL A 260 -8.54 0.16 -18.51
C VAL A 260 -8.11 1.62 -18.64
N GLU A 261 -8.63 2.53 -17.81
CA GLU A 261 -8.41 3.98 -17.83
C GLU A 261 -7.03 4.42 -17.31
N ALA A 262 -6.37 3.59 -16.49
CA ALA A 262 -4.96 3.71 -16.12
C ALA A 262 -4.01 3.21 -17.24
N SER A 263 -4.55 2.46 -18.22
CA SER A 263 -3.85 2.10 -19.45
C SER A 263 -4.40 2.84 -20.68
N ALA A 264 -5.39 3.73 -20.49
CA ALA A 264 -6.07 4.39 -21.59
C ALA A 264 -5.28 5.62 -22.02
N VAL A 265 -4.96 5.63 -23.30
CA VAL A 265 -4.41 6.79 -23.99
C VAL A 265 -5.50 7.89 -23.98
N PRO A 266 -5.21 9.11 -23.51
CA PRO A 266 -6.20 10.20 -23.48
C PRO A 266 -6.81 10.46 -24.87
N GLU A 267 -8.10 10.77 -24.94
CA GLU A 267 -8.73 11.26 -26.17
C GLU A 267 -8.40 12.75 -26.37
N VAL A 268 -8.01 13.13 -27.58
CA VAL A 268 -7.70 14.51 -27.96
C VAL A 268 -8.64 14.88 -29.11
N ASP A 269 -9.19 16.10 -29.11
CA ASP A 269 -10.08 16.58 -30.19
C ASP A 269 -9.34 16.52 -31.54
N PRO A 270 -9.91 15.87 -32.59
CA PRO A 270 -9.31 15.81 -33.92
C PRO A 270 -8.94 17.18 -34.51
N LYS A 271 -9.60 18.26 -34.08
CA LYS A 271 -9.28 19.64 -34.51
C LYS A 271 -7.96 20.16 -33.94
N CYS A 272 -7.48 19.60 -32.84
CA CYS A 272 -6.23 19.99 -32.19
C CYS A 272 -5.02 19.22 -32.75
N MET A 273 -5.25 18.22 -33.60
CA MET A 273 -4.17 17.40 -34.15
C MET A 273 -3.44 18.12 -35.29
N ARG A 274 -2.13 18.26 -35.13
CA ARG A 274 -1.19 18.83 -36.11
C ARG A 274 -0.67 17.72 -37.01
N LYS A 275 -1.33 17.52 -38.15
CA LYS A 275 -0.97 16.50 -39.16
C LYS A 275 0.26 16.88 -40.01
N ASP A 276 0.75 18.09 -39.84
CA ASP A 276 1.95 18.65 -40.46
C ASP A 276 3.23 18.35 -39.65
N SER A 277 3.11 17.65 -38.52
CA SER A 277 4.24 17.33 -37.65
C SER A 277 4.97 16.05 -38.11
N SER A 278 6.27 15.99 -37.82
CA SER A 278 7.11 14.81 -38.10
C SER A 278 6.67 13.54 -37.34
N LEU A 279 5.82 13.67 -36.30
CA LEU A 279 5.29 12.53 -35.54
C LEU A 279 3.95 12.01 -36.08
N ASP A 280 3.38 12.60 -37.13
CA ASP A 280 2.10 12.15 -37.68
C ASP A 280 2.20 10.68 -38.15
N GLY A 281 1.29 9.85 -37.64
CA GLY A 281 1.25 8.42 -37.94
C GLY A 281 2.31 7.55 -37.24
N GLN A 282 3.33 8.15 -36.61
CA GLN A 282 4.37 7.41 -35.89
C GLN A 282 3.82 6.74 -34.63
N VAL A 283 4.18 5.47 -34.40
CA VAL A 283 3.75 4.72 -33.21
C VAL A 283 4.72 5.01 -32.07
N VAL A 284 4.23 5.71 -31.05
CA VAL A 284 5.03 6.16 -29.90
C VAL A 284 4.52 5.49 -28.63
N CYS A 285 5.39 4.77 -27.92
CA CYS A 285 5.04 4.19 -26.62
C CYS A 285 5.41 5.15 -25.49
N VAL A 286 4.48 5.43 -24.57
CA VAL A 286 4.80 6.15 -23.33
C VAL A 286 4.79 5.15 -22.17
N LEU A 287 5.98 4.85 -21.65
CA LEU A 287 6.14 3.89 -20.57
C LEU A 287 5.48 4.39 -19.29
N TYR A 288 4.87 3.46 -18.57
CA TYR A 288 4.45 3.70 -17.19
C TYR A 288 5.69 3.74 -16.31
N GLY A 289 5.81 4.80 -15.50
CA GLY A 289 6.77 4.89 -14.41
C GLY A 289 6.05 5.21 -13.09
N THR A 290 6.54 6.20 -12.35
CA THR A 290 6.02 6.56 -11.01
C THR A 290 4.95 7.66 -11.04
N ASP A 291 4.93 8.51 -12.08
CA ASP A 291 3.98 9.62 -12.21
C ASP A 291 2.97 9.40 -13.36
N GLU A 292 1.78 8.90 -13.00
CA GLU A 292 0.66 8.69 -13.94
C GLU A 292 0.06 10.00 -14.47
N ARG A 293 0.18 11.13 -13.75
CA ARG A 293 -0.28 12.43 -14.25
C ARG A 293 0.63 12.93 -15.36
N LEU A 294 1.94 12.83 -15.15
CA LEU A 294 2.94 13.15 -16.17
C LEU A 294 2.75 12.24 -17.38
N ARG A 295 2.60 10.93 -17.17
CA ARG A 295 2.35 9.97 -18.25
C ARG A 295 1.16 10.38 -19.12
N LYS A 296 0.01 10.68 -18.52
CA LYS A 296 -1.19 11.12 -19.25
C LYS A 296 -0.96 12.44 -20.00
N ARG A 297 -0.25 13.40 -19.40
CA ARG A 297 0.11 14.66 -20.07
C ARG A 297 0.96 14.40 -21.32
N LEU A 298 2.02 13.59 -21.21
CA LEU A 298 2.90 13.26 -22.34
C LEU A 298 2.13 12.59 -23.47
N MET A 299 1.24 11.65 -23.16
CA MET A 299 0.40 10.98 -24.16
C MET A 299 -0.55 11.96 -24.87
N GLY A 300 -1.08 12.98 -24.16
CA GLY A 300 -1.90 14.04 -24.75
C GLY A 300 -1.12 14.96 -25.68
N ILE A 301 0.09 15.35 -25.29
CA ILE A 301 0.98 16.19 -26.11
C ILE A 301 1.33 15.48 -27.41
N LEU A 302 1.80 14.22 -27.32
CA LEU A 302 2.18 13.43 -28.49
C LEU A 302 1.01 13.24 -29.48
N LYS A 303 -0.20 13.03 -28.97
CA LYS A 303 -1.42 12.97 -29.80
C LYS A 303 -1.73 14.29 -30.51
N THR A 304 -1.50 15.41 -29.84
CA THR A 304 -1.66 16.74 -30.44
C THR A 304 -0.73 16.91 -31.66
N TYR A 305 0.41 16.22 -31.66
CA TYR A 305 1.35 16.15 -32.79
C TYR A 305 1.07 15.01 -33.78
N GLY A 306 -0.09 14.35 -33.74
CA GLY A 306 -0.44 13.32 -34.73
C GLY A 306 0.09 11.91 -34.43
N ALA A 307 0.77 11.71 -33.30
CA ALA A 307 1.35 10.40 -32.97
C ALA A 307 0.28 9.36 -32.63
N ASN A 308 0.51 8.12 -33.08
CA ASN A 308 -0.23 6.93 -32.67
C ASN A 308 0.29 6.42 -31.32
N VAL A 309 -0.18 7.04 -30.23
CA VAL A 309 0.33 6.75 -28.89
C VAL A 309 -0.19 5.43 -28.34
N VAL A 310 0.71 4.58 -27.84
CA VAL A 310 0.40 3.29 -27.19
C VAL A 310 0.88 3.26 -25.73
N ALA A 311 0.13 2.58 -24.87
CA ALA A 311 0.45 2.48 -23.44
C ALA A 311 1.41 1.32 -23.10
N ASN A 312 1.64 0.39 -24.02
CA ASN A 312 2.56 -0.72 -23.82
C ASN A 312 3.44 -0.89 -25.07
N PRO A 313 4.67 -1.40 -24.92
CA PRO A 313 5.55 -1.68 -26.04
C PRO A 313 4.89 -2.62 -27.06
N VAL A 314 5.09 -2.34 -28.35
CA VAL A 314 4.61 -3.11 -29.50
C VAL A 314 5.71 -3.20 -30.55
N ASP A 315 5.69 -4.21 -31.41
CA ASP A 315 6.82 -4.47 -32.34
C ASP A 315 6.99 -3.40 -33.43
N ASN A 316 5.98 -2.57 -33.71
CA ASN A 316 6.02 -1.53 -34.75
C ASN A 316 6.26 -0.11 -34.22
N MET A 317 6.72 0.04 -32.98
CA MET A 317 7.01 1.35 -32.41
C MET A 317 8.40 1.85 -32.83
N SER A 318 8.49 3.14 -33.14
CA SER A 318 9.75 3.80 -33.51
C SER A 318 10.37 4.57 -32.34
N ILE A 319 9.54 5.05 -31.41
CA ILE A 319 9.93 5.88 -30.28
C ILE A 319 9.30 5.36 -28.98
N VAL A 320 10.10 5.34 -27.91
CA VAL A 320 9.68 5.06 -26.54
C VAL A 320 9.99 6.28 -25.68
N VAL A 321 8.98 6.85 -25.02
CA VAL A 321 9.16 7.93 -24.04
C VAL A 321 9.07 7.35 -22.64
N ALA A 322 10.15 7.49 -21.87
CA ALA A 322 10.23 7.08 -20.48
C ALA A 322 9.97 8.27 -19.55
N THR A 323 9.05 8.09 -18.59
CA THR A 323 8.83 9.08 -17.51
C THR A 323 9.97 9.10 -16.49
N THR A 324 10.75 8.03 -16.41
CA THR A 324 11.94 7.91 -15.56
C THR A 324 12.93 6.91 -16.17
N GLU A 325 14.22 7.23 -16.08
CA GLU A 325 15.33 6.38 -16.54
C GLU A 325 15.48 5.12 -15.67
N LYS A 326 15.12 5.23 -14.39
CA LYS A 326 15.36 4.17 -13.39
C LYS A 326 14.36 3.02 -13.47
N HIS A 327 13.28 3.16 -14.24
CA HIS A 327 12.23 2.16 -14.27
C HIS A 327 12.65 0.92 -15.07
N PRO A 328 12.41 -0.31 -14.58
CA PRO A 328 12.86 -1.54 -15.24
C PRO A 328 12.42 -1.68 -16.69
N LYS A 329 11.18 -1.27 -17.03
CA LYS A 329 10.71 -1.28 -18.43
C LYS A 329 11.54 -0.38 -19.34
N THR A 330 12.05 0.73 -18.83
CA THR A 330 12.94 1.62 -19.59
C THR A 330 14.21 0.86 -19.94
N LYS A 331 14.83 0.21 -18.94
CA LYS A 331 16.01 -0.65 -19.14
C LYS A 331 15.74 -1.80 -20.11
N THR A 332 14.61 -2.49 -20.00
CA THR A 332 14.20 -3.56 -20.92
C THR A 332 14.07 -3.07 -22.36
N GLN A 333 13.53 -1.87 -22.59
CA GLN A 333 13.43 -1.31 -23.94
C GLN A 333 14.79 -0.89 -24.51
N VAL A 334 15.69 -0.38 -23.65
CA VAL A 334 17.08 -0.09 -24.01
C VAL A 334 17.80 -1.38 -24.41
N GLU A 335 17.72 -2.42 -23.60
CA GLU A 335 18.33 -3.73 -23.87
C GLU A 335 17.76 -4.41 -25.12
N ALA A 336 16.46 -4.23 -25.38
CA ALA A 336 15.82 -4.78 -26.58
C ALA A 336 16.34 -4.12 -27.88
N GLY A 337 16.82 -2.88 -27.83
CA GLY A 337 17.44 -2.18 -28.97
C GLY A 337 16.53 -1.99 -30.19
N LYS A 338 15.20 -2.11 -30.04
CA LYS A 338 14.24 -2.07 -31.16
C LYS A 338 13.72 -0.65 -31.47
N ALA A 339 13.77 0.27 -30.52
CA ALA A 339 13.26 1.63 -30.66
C ALA A 339 14.12 2.64 -29.89
N THR A 340 14.14 3.89 -30.35
CA THR A 340 14.83 4.98 -29.65
C THR A 340 14.10 5.32 -28.36
N VAL A 341 14.82 5.34 -27.24
CA VAL A 341 14.29 5.59 -25.90
C VAL A 341 14.69 6.99 -25.45
N LEU A 342 13.69 7.85 -25.24
CA LEU A 342 13.82 9.26 -24.89
C LEU A 342 13.26 9.54 -23.50
N LYS A 343 13.78 10.57 -22.84
CA LYS A 343 13.26 11.09 -21.56
C LYS A 343 11.99 11.91 -21.80
N ALA A 344 11.11 11.95 -20.80
CA ALA A 344 9.92 12.81 -20.81
C ALA A 344 10.21 14.29 -21.11
N LYS A 345 11.42 14.76 -20.75
CA LYS A 345 11.89 16.13 -20.99
C LYS A 345 11.73 16.58 -22.45
N TRP A 346 12.03 15.70 -23.41
CA TRP A 346 11.92 16.02 -24.83
C TRP A 346 10.49 16.38 -25.26
N VAL A 347 9.49 15.60 -24.81
CA VAL A 347 8.08 15.86 -25.14
C VAL A 347 7.61 17.17 -24.51
N LEU A 348 8.04 17.47 -23.29
CA LEU A 348 7.73 18.73 -22.62
C LEU A 348 8.34 19.92 -23.37
N ARG A 349 9.57 19.78 -23.87
CA ARG A 349 10.21 20.82 -24.68
C ARG A 349 9.50 21.03 -26.02
N CYS A 350 9.04 19.95 -26.67
CA CYS A 350 8.21 20.07 -27.87
C CYS A 350 6.90 20.83 -27.59
N GLU A 351 6.30 20.67 -26.41
CA GLU A 351 5.12 21.44 -26.00
C GLU A 351 5.46 22.92 -25.78
N GLU A 352 6.55 23.21 -25.08
CA GLU A 352 7.03 24.58 -24.78
C GLU A 352 7.40 25.36 -26.05
N GLU A 353 8.12 24.72 -26.98
CA GLU A 353 8.52 25.32 -28.26
C GLU A 353 7.38 25.32 -29.29
N GLY A 354 6.29 24.61 -29.00
CA GLY A 354 5.12 24.54 -29.88
C GLY A 354 5.40 23.84 -31.21
N ALA A 355 6.48 23.07 -31.33
CA ALA A 355 6.84 22.28 -32.51
C ALA A 355 7.54 20.98 -32.09
N VAL A 356 7.53 19.96 -32.97
CA VAL A 356 8.36 18.77 -32.77
C VAL A 356 9.79 19.13 -33.13
N VAL A 357 10.69 19.04 -32.16
CA VAL A 357 12.09 19.48 -32.30
C VAL A 357 13.07 18.32 -32.13
N PRO A 358 14.23 18.37 -32.80
CA PRO A 358 15.28 17.36 -32.62
C PRO A 358 15.64 17.19 -31.14
N TRP A 359 15.75 15.95 -30.67
CA TRP A 359 16.19 15.66 -29.30
C TRP A 359 17.66 16.01 -29.10
N THR A 360 18.02 16.38 -27.88
CA THR A 360 19.39 16.67 -27.46
C THR A 360 20.04 15.47 -26.78
N SER A 361 21.37 15.46 -26.68
CA SER A 361 22.11 14.34 -26.07
C SER A 361 21.74 14.06 -24.60
N ASP A 362 21.25 15.07 -23.86
CA ASP A 362 20.78 14.91 -22.48
C ASP A 362 19.35 14.34 -22.37
N GLU A 363 18.60 14.28 -23.48
CA GLU A 363 17.24 13.76 -23.58
C GLU A 363 17.19 12.30 -24.06
N ILE A 364 18.31 11.78 -24.56
CA ILE A 364 18.44 10.40 -25.04
C ILE A 364 18.78 9.49 -23.86
N ILE A 365 18.06 8.36 -23.75
CA ILE A 365 18.43 7.24 -22.88
C ILE A 365 19.16 6.18 -23.71
N ASN A 366 18.63 5.89 -24.91
CA ASN A 366 19.25 5.01 -25.89
C ASN A 366 18.78 5.37 -27.30
N GLU A 367 19.69 5.36 -28.27
CA GLU A 367 19.39 5.61 -29.68
C GLU A 367 19.72 4.38 -30.51
N VAL A 368 18.85 4.04 -31.46
CA VAL A 368 19.02 2.88 -32.33
C VAL A 368 19.54 3.35 -33.68
N GLU A 369 20.68 2.80 -34.13
CA GLU A 369 21.26 3.10 -35.44
C GLU A 369 20.27 2.76 -36.58
N GLY A 370 20.03 3.72 -37.48
CA GLY A 370 19.03 3.59 -38.55
C GLY A 370 17.57 3.73 -38.10
N GLY A 371 17.35 4.16 -36.84
CA GLY A 371 16.04 4.47 -36.29
C GLY A 371 15.40 5.73 -36.87
N PHE A 372 14.19 6.05 -36.39
CA PHE A 372 13.46 7.25 -36.81
C PHE A 372 14.30 8.51 -36.51
N THR A 373 14.46 9.37 -37.50
CA THR A 373 15.14 10.66 -37.37
C THR A 373 14.16 11.79 -37.65
N LEU A 374 14.25 12.86 -36.86
CA LEU A 374 13.52 14.09 -37.11
C LEU A 374 14.24 14.84 -38.23
N SER A 375 13.64 14.88 -39.42
CA SER A 375 14.11 15.64 -40.59
C SER A 375 13.82 17.12 -40.47
#